data_AF-A0A7K2NB85-F1
#
_entry.id   AF-A0A7K2NB85-F1
#
_cell.length_a   1.000
_cell.length_b   1.000
_cell.length_c   1.000
_cell.angle_alpha   90.00
_cell.angle_beta   90.00
_cell.angle_gamma   90.00
#
_symmetry.space_group_name_H-M   'P 1'
#
loop_
_entity.id
_entity.type
_entity.pdbx_description
1 polymer ?
#
loop_
_entity_poly.entity_id
_entity_poly.type
_entity_poly.pdbx_seq_one_letter_code
_entity_poly.pdbx_strand_id
1 'polypeptide(L)'
;MTRSNYARGRDLEHRVRSELREQGYEVLRTAGSKSKVDLVAIKPRQILFVQCKRSGALPPAEWNALWDLSAIAGAVPVLAEQLSRGRRYWRLTARKAIPGARQPMVELQLDELAGVPL
;
A
#
# COMPACT_ATOMS: atom_id res chain seq x y z
N MET A 1 19.36 -18.54 13.04
CA MET A 1 18.82 -17.37 13.77
C MET A 1 17.48 -16.97 13.18
N THR A 2 16.39 -17.07 13.94
CA THR A 2 15.05 -16.69 13.49
C THR A 2 15.00 -15.17 13.25
N ARG A 3 14.79 -14.73 12.01
CA ARG A 3 14.63 -13.29 11.71
C ARG A 3 13.47 -12.70 12.52
N SER A 4 13.70 -11.55 13.15
CA SER A 4 12.64 -10.85 13.89
C SER A 4 11.49 -10.44 12.96
N ASN A 5 10.28 -10.31 13.50
CA ASN A 5 9.13 -9.83 12.73
C ASN A 5 9.38 -8.44 12.12
N TYR A 6 10.22 -7.63 12.77
CA TYR A 6 10.67 -6.33 12.28
C TYR A 6 11.52 -6.46 11.00
N ALA A 7 12.51 -7.36 10.99
CA ALA A 7 13.34 -7.59 9.80
C ALA A 7 12.48 -8.09 8.62
N ARG A 8 11.49 -8.96 8.88
CA ARG A 8 10.59 -9.48 7.86
C ARG A 8 9.64 -8.42 7.29
N GLY A 9 9.18 -7.46 8.10
CA GLY A 9 8.36 -6.34 7.64
C GLY A 9 9.16 -5.41 6.73
N ARG A 10 10.39 -5.06 7.15
CA ARG A 10 11.31 -4.26 6.34
C ARG A 10 11.66 -4.92 5.00
N ASP A 11 11.83 -6.23 4.97
CA ASP A 11 12.07 -6.99 3.73
C ASP A 11 10.88 -6.83 2.74
N LEU A 12 9.64 -6.78 3.24
CA LEU A 12 8.45 -6.55 2.41
C LEU A 12 8.45 -5.14 1.82
N GLU A 13 8.68 -4.11 2.63
CA GLU A 13 8.76 -2.71 2.17
C GLU A 13 9.79 -2.56 1.05
N HIS A 14 10.98 -3.17 1.22
CA HIS A 14 12.04 -3.09 0.21
C HIS A 14 11.64 -3.75 -1.12
N ARG A 15 10.95 -4.90 -1.08
CA ARG A 15 10.49 -5.60 -2.29
C ARG A 15 9.37 -4.85 -2.99
N VAL A 16 8.37 -4.37 -2.24
CA VAL A 16 7.28 -3.57 -2.80
C VAL A 16 7.82 -2.30 -3.45
N ARG A 17 8.79 -1.63 -2.80
CA ARG A 17 9.47 -0.48 -3.40
C ARG A 17 10.17 -0.83 -4.72
N SER A 18 10.87 -1.96 -4.79
CA SER A 18 11.52 -2.40 -6.02
C SER A 18 10.51 -2.66 -7.14
N GLU A 19 9.43 -3.40 -6.86
CA GLU A 19 8.38 -3.67 -7.85
C GLU A 19 7.72 -2.36 -8.34
N LEU A 20 7.40 -1.43 -7.45
CA LEU A 20 6.86 -0.13 -7.84
C LEU A 20 7.84 0.65 -8.73
N ARG A 21 9.15 0.60 -8.45
CA ARG A 21 10.16 1.24 -9.31
C ARG A 21 10.25 0.60 -10.70
N GLU A 22 10.13 -0.72 -10.77
CA GLU A 22 10.06 -1.46 -12.05
C GLU A 22 8.83 -1.06 -12.86
N GLN A 23 7.73 -0.65 -12.22
CA GLN A 23 6.53 -0.08 -12.85
C GLN A 23 6.62 1.43 -13.13
N GLY A 24 7.82 2.01 -13.05
CA GLY A 24 8.08 3.41 -13.43
C GLY A 24 7.73 4.45 -12.36
N TYR A 25 7.52 4.05 -11.10
CA TYR A 25 7.31 4.99 -10.01
C TYR A 25 8.64 5.45 -9.39
N GLU A 26 8.74 6.74 -9.07
CA GLU A 26 9.66 7.22 -8.04
C GLU A 26 9.06 6.91 -6.66
N VAL A 27 9.86 6.35 -5.74
CA VAL A 27 9.32 5.82 -4.48
C VAL A 27 10.10 6.32 -3.27
N LEU A 28 9.39 7.05 -2.42
CA LEU A 28 9.86 7.54 -1.12
C LEU A 28 9.38 6.59 -0.02
N ARG A 29 10.23 6.38 1.00
CA ARG A 29 9.87 5.62 2.19
C ARG A 29 9.69 6.57 3.37
N THR A 30 8.62 6.39 4.15
CA THR A 30 8.42 7.18 5.36
C THR A 30 9.35 6.73 6.48
N ALA A 31 9.65 7.63 7.42
CA ALA A 31 10.48 7.31 8.57
C ALA A 31 9.63 6.70 9.71
N GLY A 32 10.07 5.55 10.22
CA GLY A 32 9.49 4.91 11.41
C GLY A 32 8.28 4.01 11.14
N SER A 33 8.08 3.00 11.98
CA SER A 33 7.09 1.91 11.80
C SER A 33 5.64 2.26 12.21
N LYS A 34 5.36 3.52 12.54
CA LYS A 34 4.03 4.01 12.98
C LYS A 34 3.41 5.02 12.01
N SER A 35 3.99 5.17 10.82
CA SER A 35 3.46 6.06 9.80
C SER A 35 2.14 5.51 9.23
N LYS A 36 1.30 6.41 8.71
CA LYS A 36 0.04 6.05 8.02
C LYS A 36 0.28 5.40 6.65
N VAL A 37 1.50 5.54 6.14
CA VAL A 37 1.94 5.20 4.79
C VAL A 37 3.36 4.70 4.91
N ASP A 38 3.68 3.51 4.43
CA ASP A 38 5.06 3.01 4.43
C ASP A 38 5.83 3.54 3.21
N LEU A 39 5.17 3.59 2.06
CA LEU A 39 5.73 4.06 0.78
C LEU A 39 4.82 5.07 0.11
N VAL A 40 5.42 6.13 -0.42
CA VAL A 40 4.79 7.07 -1.35
C VAL A 40 5.37 6.78 -2.73
N ALA A 41 4.54 6.37 -3.67
CA ALA A 41 4.95 6.08 -5.04
C ALA A 41 4.33 7.09 -6.00
N ILE A 42 5.14 7.74 -6.82
CA ILE A 42 4.71 8.82 -7.71
C ILE A 42 5.16 8.49 -9.13
N LYS A 43 4.22 8.55 -10.07
CA LYS A 43 4.50 8.59 -11.51
C LYS A 43 3.56 9.62 -12.17
N PRO A 44 3.75 9.97 -13.45
CA PRO A 44 2.87 10.92 -14.11
C PRO A 44 1.40 10.56 -13.90
N ARG A 45 0.62 11.53 -13.39
CA ARG A 45 -0.83 11.43 -13.17
C ARG A 45 -1.27 10.42 -12.09
N GLN A 46 -0.34 9.85 -11.33
CA GLN A 46 -0.67 8.83 -10.34
C GLN A 46 0.22 8.92 -9.11
N ILE A 47 -0.41 9.07 -7.95
CA ILE A 47 0.23 8.99 -6.63
C ILE A 47 -0.39 7.81 -5.90
N LEU A 48 0.43 6.92 -5.37
CA LEU A 48 0.01 5.85 -4.47
C LEU A 48 0.52 6.13 -3.06
N PHE A 49 -0.36 5.98 -2.09
CA PHE A 49 0.03 5.81 -0.69
C PHE A 49 -0.14 4.34 -0.32
N VAL A 50 0.96 3.70 0.05
CA VAL A 50 1.03 2.25 0.21
C VAL A 50 1.32 1.87 1.65
N GLN A 51 0.51 0.98 2.22
CA GLN A 51 0.80 0.24 3.44
C GLN A 51 1.18 -1.20 3.08
N CYS A 52 2.22 -1.74 3.72
CA CYS A 52 2.78 -3.06 3.45
C CYS A 52 2.43 -4.03 4.59
N LYS A 53 1.54 -5.00 4.33
CA LYS A 53 1.18 -6.03 5.32
C LYS A 53 1.35 -7.43 4.78
N ARG A 54 2.08 -8.25 5.54
CA ARG A 54 2.20 -9.68 5.23
C ARG A 54 0.88 -10.45 5.33
N SER A 55 -0.04 -9.97 6.16
CA SER A 55 -1.36 -10.59 6.39
C SER A 55 -2.42 -10.17 5.39
N GLY A 56 -2.13 -9.19 4.52
CA GLY A 56 -3.16 -8.60 3.64
C GLY A 56 -4.28 -7.89 4.41
N ALA A 57 -4.07 -7.56 5.68
CA ALA A 57 -5.10 -6.97 6.53
C ALA A 57 -4.59 -5.78 7.35
N LEU A 58 -5.41 -4.73 7.41
CA LEU A 58 -5.21 -3.56 8.29
C LEU A 58 -6.34 -3.49 9.33
N PRO A 59 -6.04 -3.10 10.58
CA PRO A 59 -7.08 -2.72 11.54
C PRO A 59 -7.81 -1.45 11.07
N PRO A 60 -9.07 -1.22 11.49
CA PRO A 60 -9.86 -0.07 11.00
C PRO A 60 -9.17 1.28 11.17
N ALA A 61 -8.42 1.49 12.25
CA ALA A 61 -7.70 2.75 12.48
C ALA A 61 -6.61 3.01 11.41
N GLU A 62 -5.76 2.02 11.12
CA GLU A 62 -4.72 2.14 10.07
C GLU A 62 -5.35 2.26 8.68
N TRP A 63 -6.41 1.48 8.41
CA TRP A 63 -7.15 1.52 7.17
C TRP A 63 -7.73 2.92 6.90
N ASN A 64 -8.46 3.47 7.87
CA ASN A 64 -9.12 4.76 7.71
C ASN A 64 -8.11 5.91 7.67
N ALA A 65 -7.00 5.80 8.41
CA ALA A 65 -5.92 6.78 8.34
C ALA A 65 -5.26 6.83 6.94
N LEU A 66 -5.05 5.68 6.29
CA LEU A 66 -4.57 5.62 4.91
C LEU A 66 -5.59 6.20 3.93
N TRP A 67 -6.86 5.79 4.06
CA TRP A 67 -7.96 6.28 3.21
C TRP A 67 -8.10 7.80 3.27
N ASP A 68 -8.20 8.36 4.48
CA ASP A 68 -8.42 9.80 4.69
C ASP A 68 -7.25 10.63 4.18
N LEU A 69 -6.01 10.21 4.46
CA LEU A 69 -4.83 10.89 3.96
C LEU A 69 -4.75 10.85 2.43
N SER A 70 -5.12 9.72 1.83
CA SER A 70 -5.12 9.58 0.37
C SER A 70 -6.18 10.48 -0.28
N ALA A 71 -7.36 10.60 0.34
CA ALA A 71 -8.40 11.51 -0.12
C ALA A 71 -7.96 12.98 -0.08
N ILE A 72 -7.26 13.41 0.98
CA ILE A 72 -6.71 14.76 1.08
C ILE A 72 -5.68 15.05 -0.02
N ALA A 73 -4.80 14.08 -0.30
CA ALA A 73 -3.69 14.26 -1.24
C ALA A 73 -4.06 14.00 -2.71
N GLY A 74 -5.27 13.53 -3.00
CA GLY A 74 -5.63 13.03 -4.33
C GLY A 74 -4.84 11.77 -4.73
N ALA A 75 -4.38 10.99 -3.74
CA ALA A 75 -3.64 9.75 -3.95
C ALA A 75 -4.56 8.53 -3.95
N VAL A 76 -4.10 7.43 -4.53
CA VAL A 76 -4.76 6.12 -4.45
C VAL A 76 -4.29 5.41 -3.18
N PRO A 77 -5.21 5.07 -2.25
CA PRO A 77 -4.86 4.27 -1.08
C PRO A 77 -4.64 2.81 -1.47
N VAL A 78 -3.46 2.26 -1.18
CA VAL A 78 -3.05 0.91 -1.56
C VAL A 78 -2.60 0.08 -0.36
N LEU A 79 -3.07 -1.15 -0.28
CA LEU A 79 -2.52 -2.19 0.59
C LEU A 79 -1.72 -3.18 -0.25
N ALA A 80 -0.42 -3.29 0.03
CA ALA A 80 0.45 -4.31 -0.55
C ALA A 80 0.51 -5.55 0.36
N GLU A 81 0.14 -6.70 -0.20
CA GLU A 81 0.10 -7.99 0.48
C GLU A 81 1.23 -8.91 0.04
N GLN A 82 1.90 -9.56 1.00
CA GLN A 82 2.86 -10.62 0.71
C GLN A 82 2.13 -11.96 0.53
N LEU A 83 2.21 -12.53 -0.67
CA LEU A 83 1.73 -13.89 -0.94
C LEU A 83 2.84 -14.93 -0.70
N SER A 84 2.51 -16.23 -0.79
CA SER A 84 3.52 -17.29 -0.77
C SER A 84 4.49 -17.18 -1.95
N ARG A 85 3.98 -16.71 -3.11
CA ARG A 85 4.74 -16.34 -4.30
C ARG A 85 4.22 -15.00 -4.80
N GLY A 86 5.10 -14.03 -5.01
CA GLY A 86 4.67 -12.72 -5.49
C GLY A 86 4.16 -11.79 -4.39
N ARG A 87 3.49 -10.72 -4.83
CA ARG A 87 2.73 -9.77 -4.02
C ARG A 87 1.43 -9.44 -4.75
N ARG A 88 0.45 -8.96 -3.99
CA ARG A 88 -0.80 -8.43 -4.54
C ARG A 88 -1.01 -7.01 -4.04
N TYR A 89 -1.61 -6.18 -4.87
CA TYR A 89 -1.91 -4.80 -4.58
C TYR A 89 -3.42 -4.63 -4.52
N TRP A 90 -3.91 -3.96 -3.49
CA TRP A 90 -5.32 -3.74 -3.26
C TRP A 90 -5.60 -2.25 -3.17
N ARG A 91 -6.49 -1.72 -4.02
CA ARG A 91 -7.00 -0.37 -3.89
C ARG A 91 -8.12 -0.37 -2.86
N LEU A 92 -7.98 0.45 -1.81
CA LEU A 92 -9.08 0.70 -0.89
C LEU A 92 -10.20 1.45 -1.64
N THR A 93 -11.45 1.11 -1.37
CA THR A 93 -12.64 1.66 -2.06
C THR A 93 -13.62 2.36 -1.12
N ALA A 94 -13.49 2.15 0.19
CA ALA A 94 -14.24 2.87 1.20
C ALA A 94 -13.52 2.83 2.55
N ARG A 95 -14.05 3.57 3.53
CA ARG A 95 -13.69 3.41 4.94
C ARG A 95 -14.10 2.04 5.47
N LYS A 96 -13.36 1.52 6.45
CA LYS A 96 -13.66 0.27 7.16
C LYS A 96 -14.42 0.57 8.44
N ALA A 97 -15.58 -0.07 8.62
CA ALA A 97 -16.48 0.18 9.74
C ALA A 97 -15.99 -0.47 11.05
N ILE A 98 -15.79 -1.79 11.05
CA ILE A 98 -15.46 -2.56 12.26
C ILE A 98 -14.28 -3.53 12.03
N PRO A 99 -13.57 -3.97 13.09
CA PRO A 99 -12.61 -5.06 13.00
C PRO A 99 -13.27 -6.35 12.48
N GLY A 100 -12.53 -7.17 11.74
CA GLY A 100 -13.02 -8.46 11.21
C GLY A 100 -13.99 -8.38 10.03
N ALA A 101 -14.62 -7.24 9.77
CA ALA A 101 -15.44 -7.06 8.58
C ALA A 101 -14.61 -7.18 7.29
N ARG A 102 -15.29 -7.58 6.20
CA ARG A 102 -14.71 -7.61 4.85
C ARG A 102 -14.09 -6.26 4.54
N GLN A 103 -12.85 -6.30 4.09
CA GLN A 103 -12.09 -5.12 3.71
C GLN A 103 -12.65 -4.54 2.40
N PRO A 104 -13.10 -3.27 2.38
CA PRO A 104 -13.66 -2.67 1.17
C PRO A 104 -12.54 -2.31 0.19
N MET A 105 -12.08 -3.27 -0.58
CA MET A 105 -11.01 -3.11 -1.57
C MET A 105 -11.25 -3.96 -2.81
N VAL A 106 -10.62 -3.53 -3.90
CA VAL A 106 -10.52 -4.27 -5.15
C VAL A 106 -9.06 -4.51 -5.47
N GLU A 107 -8.76 -5.58 -6.20
CA GLU A 107 -7.40 -5.83 -6.68
C GLU A 107 -7.00 -4.70 -7.65
N LEU A 108 -5.78 -4.19 -7.50
CA LEU A 108 -5.21 -3.12 -8.30
C LEU A 108 -4.10 -3.70 -9.17
N GLN A 109 -4.19 -3.49 -10.48
CA GLN A 109 -3.04 -3.67 -11.36
C GLN A 109 -2.24 -2.36 -11.37
N LEU A 110 -0.92 -2.41 -11.12
CA LEU A 110 -0.11 -1.20 -10.86
C LEU A 110 -0.05 -0.19 -12.02
N ASP A 111 -0.40 -0.61 -13.23
CA ASP A 111 -0.45 0.22 -14.43
C ASP A 111 -1.86 0.62 -14.88
N GLU A 112 -2.90 0.18 -14.17
CA GLU A 112 -4.30 0.38 -14.55
C GLU A 112 -4.70 1.85 -14.74
N LEU A 113 -4.07 2.79 -14.01
CA LEU A 113 -4.47 4.20 -13.97
C LEU A 113 -3.58 5.11 -14.83
N ALA A 114 -2.48 4.60 -15.41
CA ALA A 114 -1.58 5.41 -16.22
C ALA A 114 -2.19 5.83 -17.58
N GLY A 115 -3.19 5.10 -18.06
CA GLY A 115 -3.80 5.29 -19.39
C GLY A 115 -5.07 6.15 -19.45
N VAL A 116 -5.58 6.65 -18.31
CA VAL A 116 -6.85 7.42 -18.30
C VAL A 116 -6.55 8.92 -18.54
N PRO A 117 -7.09 9.55 -19.61
CA PRO A 117 -6.95 11.01 -19.85
C PRO A 117 -7.63 11.85 -18.77
N LEU A 118 -7.20 13.13 -18.62
CA LEU A 118 -7.77 14.08 -17.64
C LEU A 118 -9.08 14.64 -18.17
#